data_AF-A0A931UWM0-F1
#
_entry.id   AF-A0A931UWM0-F1
#
_cell.length_a   1.000
_cell.length_b   1.000
_cell.length_c   1.000
_cell.angle_alpha   90.00
_cell.angle_beta   90.00
_cell.angle_gamma   90.00
#
_symmetry.space_group_name_H-M   'P 1'
#
loop_
_entity.id
_entity.type
_entity.pdbx_description
1 polymer ?
#
loop_
_entity_poly.entity_id
_entity_poly.type
_entity_poly.pdbx_seq_one_letter_code
_entity_poly.pdbx_strand_id
1 'polypeptide(L)' 'MEAQKKGAARSTRRFTFVEGGSSKFWEVRVDGSTLVVRFGKIGTEGQTKEKSLASPAAAKAEAEKLVREKTGKGYVEG' A
#
# COMPACT_ATOMS: atom_id res chain seq x y z
N MET A 1 6.09 22.55 -5.55
CA MET A 1 6.40 21.23 -4.97
C MET A 1 5.13 20.81 -4.24
N GLU A 2 4.45 19.72 -4.54
CA GLU A 2 4.92 18.37 -4.83
C GLU A 2 4.15 17.73 -6.01
N ALA A 3 4.76 16.73 -6.62
CA ALA A 3 4.53 16.32 -8.00
C ALA A 3 3.14 15.75 -8.30
N GLN A 4 2.55 16.26 -9.39
CA GLN A 4 1.55 15.53 -10.17
C GLN A 4 2.17 14.25 -10.74
N LYS A 5 1.61 13.08 -10.42
CA LYS A 5 1.65 11.89 -11.30
C LYS A 5 0.31 11.13 -11.21
N LYS A 6 -0.72 11.66 -11.89
CA LYS A 6 -1.65 10.79 -12.62
C LYS A 6 -0.84 10.15 -13.75
N GLY A 7 -0.76 8.82 -13.81
CA GLY A 7 -0.08 8.15 -14.93
C GLY A 7 0.10 6.65 -14.72
N ALA A 8 -0.69 5.89 -15.47
CA ALA A 8 -0.71 4.43 -15.62
C ALA A 8 -1.24 3.64 -14.41
N ALA A 9 -2.26 2.84 -14.69
CA ALA A 9 -2.82 1.79 -13.83
C ALA A 9 -1.77 0.72 -13.48
N ARG A 10 -0.77 1.07 -12.66
CA ARG A 10 -0.01 0.09 -11.88
C ARG A 10 -0.87 -0.20 -10.66
N SER A 11 -1.43 -1.40 -10.61
CA SER A 11 -2.45 -1.86 -9.67
C SER A 11 -2.09 -1.54 -8.21
N THR A 12 -2.46 -0.35 -7.74
CA THR A 12 -2.40 0.00 -6.31
C THR A 12 -3.49 -0.79 -5.62
N ARG A 13 -3.11 -1.66 -4.70
CA ARG A 13 -4.05 -2.44 -3.90
C ARG A 13 -4.32 -1.68 -2.62
N ARG A 14 -5.59 -1.39 -2.34
CA ARG A 14 -6.02 -0.66 -1.15
C ARG A 14 -6.75 -1.59 -0.20
N PHE A 15 -6.42 -1.45 1.06
CA PHE A 15 -6.98 -2.22 2.15
C PHE A 15 -7.47 -1.27 3.23
N THR A 16 -8.57 -1.64 3.86
CA THR A 16 -9.16 -0.89 4.97
C THR A 16 -9.38 -1.78 6.17
N PHE A 17 -9.21 -1.21 7.35
CA PHE A 17 -9.47 -1.88 8.61
C PHE A 17 -10.32 -0.96 9.46
N VAL A 18 -11.53 -1.41 9.80
CA VAL A 18 -12.50 -0.62 10.57
C VAL A 18 -12.95 -1.47 11.75
N GLU A 19 -12.53 -1.10 12.94
CA GLU A 19 -12.92 -1.77 14.19
C GLU A 19 -12.89 -0.78 15.35
N GLY A 20 -13.87 -0.85 16.25
CA GLY A 20 -13.89 -0.07 17.51
C GLY A 20 -13.75 1.46 17.32
N GLY A 21 -14.32 2.03 16.25
CA GLY A 21 -14.21 3.46 15.93
C GLY A 21 -12.89 3.89 15.29
N SER A 22 -11.97 2.95 15.06
CA SER A 22 -10.71 3.20 14.35
C SER A 22 -10.82 2.76 12.88
N SER A 23 -10.91 3.75 11.99
CA SER A 23 -10.88 3.52 10.54
C SER A 23 -9.46 3.76 10.02
N LYS A 24 -8.77 2.69 9.59
CA LYS A 24 -7.40 2.75 9.05
C LYS A 24 -7.40 2.33 7.58
N PHE A 25 -6.51 2.92 6.81
CA PHE A 25 -6.22 2.49 5.44
C PHE A 25 -4.77 2.06 5.30
N TRP A 26 -4.54 1.15 4.39
CA TRP A 26 -3.22 0.68 3.98
C TRP A 26 -3.26 0.42 2.48
N GLU A 27 -2.32 0.97 1.73
CA GLU A 27 -2.22 0.89 0.29
C GLU A 27 -0.84 0.39 -0.06
N VAL A 28 -0.75 -0.47 -1.06
CA VAL A 28 0.51 -0.98 -1.58
C VAL A 28 0.51 -0.94 -3.09
N ARG A 29 1.59 -0.44 -3.67
CA ARG A 29 1.83 -0.45 -5.11
C ARG A 29 3.29 -0.81 -5.37
N VAL A 30 3.53 -1.40 -6.53
CA VAL A 30 4.88 -1.71 -7.01
C VAL A 30 5.17 -0.82 -8.21
N ASP A 31 6.28 -0.11 -8.13
CA ASP A 31 6.81 0.81 -9.13
C ASP A 31 8.16 0.29 -9.63
N GLY A 32 8.14 -0.57 -10.65
CA GLY A 32 9.35 -1.28 -11.05
C GLY A 32 9.88 -2.14 -9.90
N SER A 33 11.11 -1.88 -9.45
CA SER A 33 11.71 -2.52 -8.27
C SER A 33 11.42 -1.80 -6.94
N THR A 34 10.65 -0.72 -6.95
CA THR A 34 10.31 0.05 -5.75
C THR A 34 8.93 -0.34 -5.24
N LEU A 35 8.86 -0.76 -3.99
CA LEU A 35 7.61 -0.97 -3.28
C LEU A 35 7.19 0.33 -2.60
N VAL A 36 6.01 0.86 -2.92
CA VAL A 36 5.44 2.05 -2.26
C VAL A 36 4.25 1.62 -1.42
N VAL A 37 4.32 1.92 -0.13
CA VAL A 37 3.30 1.60 0.86
C VAL A 37 2.79 2.90 1.46
N ARG A 38 1.48 3.11 1.47
CA ARG A 38 0.85 4.26 2.13
C ARG A 38 -0.11 3.79 3.20
N PHE A 39 -0.11 4.40 4.38
CA PHE A 39 -0.94 3.95 5.50
C PHE A 39 -1.33 5.11 6.41
N GLY A 40 -2.48 5.00 7.05
CA GLY A 40 -2.96 6.05 7.94
C GLY A 40 -4.36 5.82 8.45
N LYS A 41 -4.93 6.85 9.09
CA LYS A 41 -6.34 6.89 9.47
C LYS A 41 -7.15 7.38 8.27
N ILE A 42 -8.29 6.75 8.00
CA ILE A 42 -9.21 7.23 6.96
C ILE A 42 -9.64 8.65 7.32
N GLY A 43 -9.45 9.59 6.39
CA GLY A 43 -9.68 11.02 6.61
C GLY A 43 -8.41 11.85 6.90
N THR A 44 -7.22 11.23 6.96
CA THR A 44 -5.95 11.97 7.01
C THR A 44 -5.11 11.70 5.75
N GLU A 45 -4.09 12.52 5.51
CA GLU A 45 -3.13 12.29 4.42
C GLU A 45 -2.34 10.98 4.60
N GLY A 46 -2.22 10.49 5.83
CA GLY A 46 -1.44 9.30 6.17
C GLY A 46 0.06 9.50 5.99
N GLN A 47 0.78 8.39 5.87
CA GLN A 47 2.21 8.34 5.67
C GLN A 47 2.54 7.44 4.49
N THR A 48 3.51 7.86 3.67
CA THR A 48 4.02 7.09 2.54
C THR A 48 5.42 6.58 2.87
N LYS A 49 5.69 5.33 2.52
CA LYS A 49 6.96 4.64 2.69
C LYS A 49 7.34 3.97 1.38
N GLU A 50 8.52 4.29 0.89
CA GLU A 50 9.07 3.70 -0.33
C GLU A 50 10.23 2.79 0.05
N LYS A 51 10.29 1.62 -0.58
CA LYS A 51 11.31 0.60 -0.33
C LYS A 51 11.81 0.06 -1.66
N SER A 52 13.02 0.44 -2.04
CA SER A 52 13.69 -0.07 -3.24
C SER A 52 14.19 -1.48 -3.00
N LEU A 53 13.79 -2.42 -3.86
CA LEU A 53 14.23 -3.82 -3.82
C LEU A 53 15.19 -4.11 -4.97
N ALA A 54 15.78 -5.31 -4.94
CA ALA A 54 16.75 -5.75 -5.94
C ALA A 54 16.16 -5.90 -7.35
N SER A 55 14.87 -6.21 -7.48
CA SER A 55 14.22 -6.45 -8.76
C SER A 55 12.71 -6.20 -8.68
N PRO A 56 12.03 -5.95 -9.83
CA PRO A 56 10.58 -5.84 -9.86
C PRO A 56 9.85 -7.09 -9.37
N ALA A 57 10.42 -8.27 -9.64
CA ALA A 57 9.90 -9.54 -9.13
C ALA A 57 9.98 -9.60 -7.59
N ALA A 58 11.10 -9.16 -7.00
CA ALA A 58 11.24 -9.09 -5.55
C ALA A 58 10.24 -8.11 -4.93
N ALA A 59 10.06 -6.93 -5.53
CA ALA A 59 9.10 -5.94 -5.04
C ALA A 59 7.65 -6.47 -5.07
N LYS A 60 7.28 -7.20 -6.13
CA LYS A 60 5.98 -7.88 -6.24
C LYS A 60 5.81 -8.97 -5.18
N ALA A 61 6.81 -9.84 -5.01
CA ALA A 61 6.76 -10.90 -4.00
C ALA A 61 6.62 -10.33 -2.57
N GLU A 62 7.37 -9.27 -2.25
CA GLU A 62 7.25 -8.56 -0.97
C GLU A 62 5.88 -7.91 -0.79
N ALA A 63 5.33 -7.28 -1.84
CA ALA A 63 3.98 -6.72 -1.81
C ALA A 63 2.93 -7.80 -1.49
N GLU A 64 2.99 -8.94 -2.18
CA GLU A 64 2.06 -10.06 -1.97
C GLU A 64 2.19 -10.67 -0.57
N LYS A 65 3.41 -10.78 -0.05
CA LYS A 65 3.66 -11.20 1.33
C LYS A 65 3.00 -10.24 2.33
N LEU A 66 3.22 -8.93 2.17
CA LEU A 66 2.62 -7.92 3.04
C LEU A 66 1.09 -7.94 2.95
N VAL A 67 0.53 -8.13 1.76
CA VAL A 67 -0.92 -8.26 1.59
C VAL A 67 -1.46 -9.42 2.41
N ARG A 68 -0.89 -10.63 2.27
CA ARG A 68 -1.34 -11.81 3.02
C ARG A 68 -1.26 -11.59 4.54
N GLU A 69 -0.20 -10.95 5.01
CA GLU A 69 -0.05 -10.59 6.43
C GLU A 69 -1.11 -9.58 6.89
N LYS A 70 -1.48 -8.61 6.05
CA LYS A 70 -2.51 -7.61 6.38
C LYS A 70 -3.91 -8.21 6.35
N THR A 71 -4.25 -8.98 5.32
CA THR A 71 -5.55 -9.66 5.23
C THR A 71 -5.76 -10.64 6.38
N GLY A 72 -4.71 -11.33 6.82
CA GLY A 72 -4.77 -12.18 8.02
C GLY A 72 -5.02 -11.41 9.33
N LYS A 73 -4.79 -10.08 9.36
CA LYS A 73 -5.07 -9.21 10.50
C LYS A 73 -6.45 -8.53 10.42
N GLY A 74 -7.30 -8.94 9.49
CA GLY A 74 -8.64 -8.38 9.30
C GLY A 74 -8.70 -7.14 8.41
N TYR A 75 -7.61 -6.80 7.70
CA TYR A 75 -7.69 -5.78 6.65
C TYR A 75 -8.44 -6.34 5.44
N VAL A 76 -9.42 -5.59 4.95
CA VAL A 76 -10.26 -5.97 3.81
C VAL A 76 -9.80 -5.21 2.57
N GLU A 77 -9.56 -5.93 1.47
CA GLU A 77 -9.29 -5.33 0.16
C GLU A 77 -10.57 -4.67 -0.38
N GLY A 78 -10.44 -3.44 -0.88
CA GLY A 78 -11.57 -2.65 -1.41
C GLY A 78 -11.34 -2.14 -2.83
#